data_AF-A0A8J3DRA5-F1
#
_entry.id   AF-A0A8J3DRA5-F1
#
_cell.length_a   1.000
_cell.length_b   1.000
_cell.length_c   1.000
_cell.angle_alpha   90.00
_cell.angle_beta   90.00
_cell.angle_gamma   90.00
#
_symmetry.space_group_name_H-M   'P 1'
#
loop_
_entity.id
_entity.type
_entity.pdbx_description
1 polymer ?
#
loop_
_entity_poly.entity_id
_entity_poly.type
_entity_poly.pdbx_seq_one_letter_code
_entity_poly.pdbx_strand_id
1 'polypeptide(L)'
;MSKLLSIATDTAIRLRDRWVRNRPVLYHGTRYIDAIVESNSILCAPYGDTCVSLTRRPETAIYFASLPRDDEDERGAVLILDRQKLQAAYRIDIRHCDCFGGASNDEAEEAIWKDVVDLRRFLIDVVYVDDVRVDIEELAA
;
A
#
# COMPACT_ATOMS: atom_id res chain seq x y z
N MET A 1 -14.97 -5.93 -7.04
CA MET A 1 -13.78 -5.64 -7.88
C MET A 1 -13.36 -6.92 -8.61
N SER A 2 -13.20 -6.91 -9.94
CA SER A 2 -12.95 -8.15 -10.69
C SER A 2 -11.54 -8.69 -10.40
N LYS A 3 -11.39 -10.03 -10.38
CA LYS A 3 -10.09 -10.71 -10.19
C LYS A 3 -9.01 -10.20 -11.16
N LEU A 4 -9.41 -9.75 -12.35
CA LEU A 4 -8.54 -9.20 -13.38
C LEU A 4 -7.89 -7.86 -12.97
N LEU A 5 -8.63 -6.95 -12.35
CA LEU A 5 -8.08 -5.66 -11.89
C LEU A 5 -7.01 -5.87 -10.81
N SER A 6 -7.25 -6.82 -9.90
CA SER A 6 -6.28 -7.20 -8.86
C SER A 6 -5.00 -7.79 -9.46
N ILE A 7 -5.09 -8.68 -10.44
CA ILE A 7 -3.92 -9.27 -11.13
C ILE A 7 -3.12 -8.20 -11.88
N ALA A 8 -3.81 -7.31 -12.59
CA ALA A 8 -3.14 -6.27 -13.36
C ALA A 8 -2.42 -5.28 -12.44
N THR A 9 -3.04 -4.92 -11.31
CA THR A 9 -2.44 -3.99 -10.34
C THR A 9 -1.24 -4.62 -9.65
N ASP A 10 -1.32 -5.89 -9.26
CA ASP A 10 -0.18 -6.65 -8.72
C ASP A 10 0.95 -6.70 -9.73
N THR A 11 0.64 -6.93 -11.01
CA THR A 11 1.61 -6.93 -12.09
C THR A 11 2.26 -5.56 -12.26
N ALA A 12 1.49 -4.47 -12.25
CA ALA A 12 2.00 -3.12 -12.37
C ALA A 12 2.96 -2.78 -11.21
N ILE A 13 2.58 -3.09 -9.97
CA ILE A 13 3.45 -2.89 -8.80
C ILE A 13 4.74 -3.69 -8.95
N ARG A 14 4.65 -4.99 -9.25
CA ARG A 14 5.84 -5.84 -9.43
C ARG A 14 6.74 -5.38 -10.56
N LEU A 15 6.17 -4.84 -11.64
CA LEU A 15 6.93 -4.23 -12.72
C LEU A 15 7.65 -2.99 -12.21
N ARG A 16 6.94 -2.07 -11.53
CA ARG A 16 7.54 -0.88 -10.92
C ARG A 16 8.64 -1.23 -9.94
N ASP A 17 8.46 -2.25 -9.10
CA ASP A 17 9.49 -2.79 -8.20
C ASP A 17 10.72 -3.31 -8.95
N ARG A 18 10.50 -4.00 -10.07
CA ARG A 18 11.59 -4.41 -10.97
C ARG A 18 12.35 -3.22 -11.53
N TRP A 19 11.69 -2.08 -11.78
CA TRP A 19 12.37 -0.83 -12.16
C TRP A 19 13.23 -0.27 -11.01
N VAL A 20 12.81 -0.45 -9.75
CA VAL A 20 13.57 -0.03 -8.55
C VAL A 20 14.72 -0.99 -8.15
N ARG A 21 15.25 -1.79 -9.08
CA ARG A 21 16.30 -2.83 -8.90
C ARG A 21 17.11 -2.71 -7.59
N ASN A 22 17.05 -3.75 -6.75
CA ASN A 22 17.83 -3.97 -5.53
C ASN A 22 17.48 -3.12 -4.28
N ARG A 23 16.32 -2.46 -4.22
CA ARG A 23 15.90 -1.75 -3.00
C ARG A 23 14.82 -2.53 -2.25
N PRO A 24 14.96 -2.74 -0.93
CA PRO A 24 13.85 -3.26 -0.14
C PRO A 24 12.77 -2.18 -0.07
N VAL A 25 11.54 -2.54 -0.41
CA VAL A 25 10.39 -1.63 -0.42
C VAL A 25 9.33 -2.09 0.58
N LEU A 26 8.49 -1.14 1.00
CA LEU A 26 7.27 -1.39 1.73
C LEU A 26 6.09 -0.74 1.02
N TYR A 27 4.93 -1.36 1.10
CA TYR A 27 3.71 -0.88 0.49
C TYR A 27 2.72 -0.41 1.54
N HIS A 28 1.97 0.64 1.19
CA HIS A 28 0.82 1.11 1.95
C HIS A 28 -0.37 1.26 1.02
N GLY A 29 -1.42 0.48 1.26
CA GLY A 29 -2.69 0.58 0.53
C GLY A 29 -3.60 1.60 1.19
N THR A 30 -4.15 2.53 0.41
CA THR A 30 -5.01 3.61 0.92
C THR A 30 -6.08 4.00 -0.09
N ARG A 31 -7.17 4.58 0.41
CA ARG A 31 -8.18 5.29 -0.41
C ARG A 31 -8.10 6.80 -0.30
N TYR A 32 -7.26 7.30 0.61
CA TYR A 32 -7.11 8.72 0.91
C TYR A 32 -5.87 9.29 0.25
N ILE A 33 -5.61 8.90 -1.00
CA ILE A 33 -4.36 9.26 -1.68
C ILE A 33 -4.22 10.78 -1.82
N ASP A 34 -5.30 11.48 -2.13
CA ASP A 34 -5.30 12.92 -2.30
C ASP A 34 -4.95 13.65 -0.99
N ALA A 35 -5.59 13.25 0.12
CA ALA A 35 -5.29 13.78 1.45
C ALA A 35 -3.83 13.54 1.86
N ILE A 36 -3.28 12.34 1.59
CA ILE A 36 -1.89 11.99 1.89
C ILE A 36 -0.89 12.80 1.04
N VAL A 37 -1.19 13.02 -0.24
CA VAL A 37 -0.34 13.81 -1.15
C VAL A 37 -0.35 15.28 -0.77
N GLU A 38 -1.51 15.82 -0.39
CA GLU A 38 -1.68 17.20 0.07
C GLU A 38 -0.96 17.44 1.40
N SER A 39 -1.18 16.58 2.39
CA SER A 39 -0.56 16.69 3.71
C SER A 39 0.93 16.33 3.73
N ASN A 40 1.39 15.60 2.70
CA ASN A 40 2.71 14.98 2.67
C ASN A 40 2.97 14.09 3.89
N SER A 41 1.93 13.39 4.37
CA SER A 41 2.01 12.51 5.54
C SER A 41 1.04 11.33 5.47
N ILE A 42 1.43 10.24 6.11
CA ILE A 42 0.52 9.12 6.45
C ILE A 42 0.27 9.21 7.94
N LEU A 43 -0.98 9.46 8.31
CA LEU A 43 -1.38 9.56 9.71
C LEU A 43 -1.71 8.17 10.26
N CYS A 44 -1.44 7.95 11.54
CA CYS A 44 -1.91 6.78 12.25
C CYS A 44 -3.43 6.67 12.16
N ALA A 45 -3.94 5.44 12.11
CA ALA A 45 -5.38 5.21 12.14
C ALA A 45 -5.97 5.82 13.43
N PRO A 46 -7.08 6.59 13.34
CA PRO A 46 -7.70 7.21 14.51
C PRO A 46 -8.42 6.20 15.42
N TYR A 47 -8.66 4.98 14.94
CA TYR A 47 -9.32 3.88 15.63
C TYR A 47 -8.57 2.57 15.41
N GLY A 48 -8.72 1.63 16.35
CA GLY A 48 -7.96 0.37 16.36
C GLY A 48 -6.53 0.59 16.82
N ASP A 49 -5.56 -0.07 16.19
CA ASP A 49 -4.15 0.19 16.48
C ASP A 49 -3.70 1.50 15.85
N THR A 50 -3.28 2.43 16.70
CA THR A 50 -2.80 3.75 16.30
C THR A 50 -1.39 3.66 15.70
N CYS A 51 -1.30 3.08 14.50
CA CYS A 51 -0.07 2.92 13.73
C CYS A 51 -0.29 3.14 12.23
N VAL A 52 0.80 3.39 11.52
CA VAL A 52 0.86 3.27 10.06
C VAL A 52 1.23 1.83 9.71
N SER A 53 0.29 1.13 9.07
CA SER A 53 0.45 -0.25 8.62
C SER A 53 1.14 -0.32 7.27
N LEU A 54 2.15 -1.17 7.17
CA LEU A 54 2.95 -1.42 5.98
C LEU A 54 3.02 -2.92 5.71
N THR A 55 3.23 -3.28 4.45
CA THR A 55 3.39 -4.68 4.04
C THR A 55 4.54 -4.84 3.05
N ARG A 56 5.15 -6.03 3.00
CA ARG A 56 6.11 -6.40 1.95
C ARG A 56 5.43 -7.08 0.76
N ARG A 57 4.10 -7.25 0.81
CA ARG A 57 3.31 -7.96 -0.19
C ARG A 57 2.39 -6.99 -0.94
N PRO A 58 2.61 -6.78 -2.26
CA PRO A 58 1.79 -5.85 -3.03
C PRO A 58 0.31 -6.26 -3.04
N GLU A 59 0.00 -7.55 -3.07
CA GLU A 59 -1.39 -8.06 -3.05
C GLU A 59 -2.16 -7.62 -1.80
N THR A 60 -1.49 -7.56 -0.65
CA THR A 60 -2.09 -7.11 0.61
C THR A 60 -2.40 -5.62 0.54
N ALA A 61 -1.46 -4.80 0.03
CA ALA A 61 -1.70 -3.37 -0.14
C ALA A 61 -2.84 -3.07 -1.12
N ILE A 62 -2.91 -3.82 -2.24
CA ILE A 62 -4.03 -3.70 -3.20
C ILE A 62 -5.35 -4.01 -2.54
N TYR A 63 -5.42 -5.10 -1.76
CA TYR A 63 -6.63 -5.46 -1.04
C TYR A 63 -7.15 -4.28 -0.19
N PHE A 64 -6.30 -3.66 0.63
CA PHE A 64 -6.70 -2.51 1.46
C PHE A 64 -7.05 -1.27 0.64
N ALA A 65 -6.31 -0.97 -0.43
CA ALA A 65 -6.62 0.13 -1.34
C ALA A 65 -7.98 -0.07 -2.04
N SER A 66 -8.44 -1.32 -2.16
CA SER A 66 -9.67 -1.69 -2.86
C SER A 66 -10.91 -1.84 -1.99
N LEU A 67 -10.77 -1.76 -0.66
CA LEU A 67 -11.90 -2.00 0.23
C LEU A 67 -12.98 -0.94 0.02
N PRO A 68 -14.26 -1.34 -0.07
CA PRO A 68 -15.35 -0.38 -0.05
C PRO A 68 -15.33 0.39 1.28
N ARG A 69 -15.53 1.70 1.21
CA ARG A 69 -15.74 2.55 2.37
C ARG A 69 -16.94 3.45 2.12
N ASP A 70 -17.54 3.89 3.21
CA ASP A 70 -18.75 4.72 3.20
C ASP A 70 -18.46 6.20 2.90
N ASP A 71 -17.18 6.58 2.74
CA ASP A 71 -16.73 7.94 2.45
C ASP A 71 -16.47 8.20 0.96
N GLU A 72 -16.56 9.48 0.58
CA GLU A 72 -16.52 9.97 -0.81
C GLU A 72 -15.10 10.00 -1.43
N ASP A 73 -14.07 9.57 -0.71
CA ASP A 73 -12.72 9.47 -1.27
C ASP A 73 -12.58 8.20 -2.12
N GLU A 74 -12.83 8.39 -3.42
CA GLU A 74 -13.13 7.28 -4.30
C GLU A 74 -11.90 6.54 -4.84
N ARG A 75 -10.69 7.12 -4.80
CA ARG A 75 -9.53 6.55 -5.50
C ARG A 75 -8.57 5.76 -4.61
N GLY A 76 -8.64 4.43 -4.76
CA GLY A 76 -7.66 3.52 -4.20
C GLY A 76 -6.28 3.68 -4.83
N ALA A 77 -5.22 3.71 -4.01
CA ALA A 77 -3.85 3.72 -4.45
C ALA A 77 -2.94 2.90 -3.52
N VAL A 78 -1.81 2.46 -4.08
CA VAL A 78 -0.71 1.85 -3.34
C VAL A 78 0.50 2.77 -3.40
N LEU A 79 0.98 3.17 -2.22
CA LEU A 79 2.25 3.87 -2.06
C LEU A 79 3.40 2.86 -2.01
N ILE A 80 4.46 3.09 -2.78
CA ILE A 80 5.70 2.32 -2.75
C ILE A 80 6.75 3.14 -2.01
N LEU A 81 7.24 2.62 -0.88
CA LEU A 81 8.12 3.34 0.05
C LEU A 81 9.50 2.69 0.16
N ASP A 82 10.53 3.52 0.29
CA ASP A 82 11.91 3.09 0.53
C ASP A 82 12.07 2.62 1.98
N ARG A 83 12.18 1.30 2.15
CA ARG A 83 12.26 0.68 3.48
C ARG A 83 13.50 1.11 4.24
N GLN A 84 14.64 1.30 3.57
CA GLN A 84 15.88 1.67 4.25
C GLN A 84 15.80 3.08 4.82
N LYS A 85 15.27 4.02 4.02
CA LYS A 85 15.05 5.39 4.50
C LYS A 85 14.04 5.44 5.64
N LEU A 86 12.97 4.63 5.57
CA LEU A 86 12.02 4.51 6.67
C LEU A 86 12.68 3.96 7.93
N GLN A 87 13.45 2.87 7.84
CA GLN A 87 14.17 2.29 8.98
C GLN A 87 15.18 3.25 9.60
N ALA A 88 15.78 4.14 8.81
CA ALA A 88 16.69 5.17 9.30
C ALA A 88 15.98 6.28 10.10
N ALA A 89 14.70 6.55 9.82
CA ALA A 89 13.93 7.63 10.43
C ALA A 89 12.86 7.17 11.45
N TYR A 90 12.47 5.90 11.39
CA TYR A 90 11.38 5.31 12.15
C TYR A 90 11.79 3.94 12.68
N ARG A 91 11.35 3.65 13.90
CA ARG A 91 11.32 2.27 14.39
C ARG A 91 10.20 1.55 13.64
N ILE A 92 10.55 0.50 12.92
CA ILE A 92 9.60 -0.39 12.27
C ILE A 92 9.54 -1.67 13.08
N ASP A 93 8.36 -1.95 13.64
CA ASP A 93 8.12 -3.20 14.36
C ASP A 93 7.54 -4.23 13.38
N ILE A 94 8.12 -5.42 13.35
CA ILE A 94 7.54 -6.55 12.62
C ILE A 94 6.31 -7.00 13.39
N ARG A 95 5.18 -7.03 12.72
CA ARG A 95 3.90 -7.41 13.30
C ARG A 95 3.45 -8.74 12.72
N HIS A 96 3.27 -9.70 13.61
CA HIS A 96 2.52 -10.93 13.36
C HIS A 96 1.21 -10.77 14.12
N CYS A 97 0.09 -10.58 13.42
CA CYS A 97 -1.20 -10.45 14.10
C CYS A 97 -1.86 -11.84 14.14
N ASP A 98 -1.64 -12.57 15.23
CA ASP A 98 -2.32 -13.87 15.46
C ASP A 98 -3.85 -13.73 15.68
N CYS A 99 -4.39 -12.53 15.49
CA CYS A 99 -5.74 -12.10 15.81
C CYS A 99 -6.84 -12.82 15.01
N PHE A 100 -6.49 -13.56 13.94
CA PHE A 100 -7.43 -14.37 13.15
C PHE A 100 -7.12 -15.87 13.11
N GLY A 101 -6.34 -16.39 14.07
CA GLY A 101 -6.23 -17.84 14.25
C GLY A 101 -5.65 -18.57 13.03
N GLY A 102 -4.39 -18.28 12.72
CA GLY A 102 -3.57 -19.12 11.83
C GLY A 102 -3.50 -18.65 10.38
N ALA A 103 -2.26 -18.43 9.93
CA ALA A 103 -1.78 -18.50 8.54
C ALA A 103 -2.52 -17.66 7.47
N SER A 104 -3.26 -16.62 7.85
CA SER A 104 -4.02 -15.79 6.92
C SER A 104 -3.39 -14.40 6.83
N ASN A 105 -2.77 -14.11 5.68
CA ASN A 105 -2.32 -12.80 5.17
C ASN A 105 -2.55 -11.60 6.12
N ASP A 106 -1.61 -11.38 7.03
CA ASP A 106 -1.71 -10.33 8.04
C ASP A 106 -1.88 -8.94 7.42
N GLU A 107 -2.81 -8.17 7.98
CA GLU A 107 -3.21 -6.83 7.52
C GLU A 107 -2.05 -5.81 7.55
N ALA A 108 -1.01 -6.09 8.34
CA ALA A 108 0.16 -5.24 8.53
C ALA A 108 1.36 -6.11 8.93
N GLU A 109 2.26 -6.42 7.99
CA GLU A 109 3.49 -7.17 8.31
C GLU A 109 4.50 -6.31 9.06
N GLU A 110 4.46 -5.00 8.86
CA GLU A 110 5.35 -4.00 9.46
C GLU A 110 4.52 -2.79 9.92
N ALA A 111 4.83 -2.25 11.10
CA ALA A 111 4.10 -1.12 11.68
C ALA A 111 5.04 -0.01 12.14
N ILE A 112 4.61 1.23 11.95
CA ILE A 112 5.23 2.43 12.53
C ILE A 112 4.21 3.05 13.50
N TRP A 113 4.54 3.08 14.79
CA TRP A 113 3.64 3.57 15.87
C TRP A 113 3.64 5.09 16.02
N LYS A 114 3.71 5.80 14.89
CA LYS A 114 3.63 7.26 14.79
C LYS A 114 3.30 7.65 13.36
N ASP A 115 2.81 8.87 13.19
CA ASP A 115 2.61 9.47 11.87
C ASP A 115 3.94 9.47 11.09
N VAL A 116 3.84 9.18 9.80
CA VAL A 116 4.94 9.31 8.85
C VAL A 116 4.82 10.68 8.19
N VAL A 117 5.64 11.63 8.64
CA VAL A 117 5.69 12.99 8.10
C VAL A 117 6.82 13.15 7.09
N ASP A 118 6.69 14.16 6.22
CA ASP A 118 7.62 14.40 5.10
C ASP A 118 7.73 13.18 4.16
N LEU A 119 6.57 12.64 3.80
CA LEU A 119 6.40 11.39 3.06
C LEU A 119 7.23 11.33 1.77
N ARG A 120 7.35 12.44 1.04
CA ARG A 120 8.14 12.56 -0.21
C ARG A 120 9.60 12.11 -0.05
N ARG A 121 10.18 12.13 1.15
CA ARG A 121 11.55 11.60 1.39
C ARG A 121 11.63 10.08 1.22
N PHE A 122 10.54 9.39 1.55
CA PHE A 122 10.43 7.93 1.59
C PHE A 122 9.69 7.38 0.38
N LEU A 123 8.83 8.19 -0.25
CA LEU A 123 8.04 7.80 -1.40
C LEU A 123 8.93 7.54 -2.62
N ILE A 124 8.83 6.34 -3.17
CA ILE A 124 9.43 5.97 -4.45
C ILE A 124 8.40 6.21 -5.55
N ASP A 125 7.17 5.75 -5.34
CA ASP A 125 6.12 5.81 -6.36
C ASP A 125 4.70 5.66 -5.81
N VAL A 126 3.70 5.98 -6.64
CA VAL A 126 2.28 5.79 -6.39
C VAL A 126 1.66 5.03 -7.57
N VAL A 127 0.91 3.97 -7.25
CA VAL A 127 0.14 3.20 -8.24
C VAL A 127 -1.34 3.31 -7.89
N TYR A 128 -2.11 4.02 -8.71
CA TYR A 128 -3.56 4.08 -8.57
C TYR A 128 -4.17 2.76 -9.04
N VAL A 129 -5.14 2.26 -8.29
CA VAL A 129 -5.83 1.00 -8.60
C VAL A 129 -6.61 1.13 -9.91
N ASP A 130 -7.12 2.32 -10.22
CA ASP A 130 -7.95 2.58 -11.41
C ASP A 130 -7.14 2.87 -12.69
N ASP A 131 -5.87 3.29 -12.55
CA ASP A 131 -4.98 3.56 -13.70
C ASP A 131 -4.50 2.29 -14.39
N VAL A 132 -4.77 1.13 -13.78
CA VAL A 132 -4.46 -0.18 -14.34
C VAL A 132 -5.62 -0.63 -15.22
N ARG A 133 -5.77 0.03 -16.36
CA ARG A 133 -6.69 -0.41 -17.42
C ARG A 133 -6.14 -1.69 -18.04
N VAL A 134 -6.84 -2.80 -17.84
CA VAL A 134 -6.72 -3.95 -18.74
C VAL A 134 -7.62 -3.63 -19.92
N ASP A 135 -7.05 -3.32 -21.08
CA ASP A 135 -7.83 -3.21 -22.31
C ASP A 135 -8.40 -4.60 -22.62
N ILE A 136 -9.69 -4.79 -22.31
CA ILE A 136 -10.40 -6.08 -22.42
C ILE A 136 -10.51 -6.55 -23.89
N GLU A 137 -10.17 -5.70 -24.87
CA GLU A 137 -10.22 -6.05 -26.29
C GLU A 137 -9.07 -6.94 -26.77
N GLU A 138 -7.95 -7.04 -26.05
CA GLU A 138 -6.77 -7.81 -26.51
C GLU A 138 -6.72 -9.28 -26.04
N LEU A 139 -7.69 -9.72 -25.23
CA LEU A 139 -7.78 -11.11 -24.72
C LEU A 139 -8.95 -11.92 -25.28
N ALA A 140 -9.69 -11.35 -26.25
CA ALA A 140 -10.76 -12.03 -26.97
C ALA A 140 -10.38 -12.37 -28.44
N ALA A 141 -9.10 -12.22 -28.82
CA ALA A 141 -8.57 -12.59 -30.13
C ALA A 141 -7.71 -13.86 -30.06
#